data_AF-A0A2E9QDQ5-F1
#
_entry.id   AF-A0A2E9QDQ5-F1
#
_cell.length_a   1.000
_cell.length_b   1.000
_cell.length_c   1.000
_cell.angle_alpha   90.00
_cell.angle_beta   90.00
_cell.angle_gamma   90.00
#
_symmetry.space_group_name_H-M   'P 1'
#
loop_
_entity.id
_entity.type
_entity.pdbx_description
1 polymer ?
#
loop_
_entity_poly.entity_id
_entity_poly.type
_entity_poly.pdbx_seq_one_letter_code
_entity_poly.pdbx_strand_id
1 'polypeptide(L)'
;MQTERSIANHTALIWKDKHIPDSHSLISAIFSMVQGNALAVLSFDSAPFRPSDEEKEQGWTTVEKASVIPTLETIDQVPLADFTELMFFETQPDTLPEPLVNEHGFDPTVANWDAHIILRLRSINPKLWILDGDTISTICRDAGILQLLRSIR
;
A
#
# COMPACT_ATOMS: atom_id res chain seq x y z
N MET A 1 -7.89 17.07 -6.54
CA MET A 1 -8.88 16.40 -7.42
C MET A 1 -8.62 14.91 -7.40
N GLN A 2 -9.67 14.07 -7.33
CA GLN A 2 -9.54 12.61 -7.39
C GLN A 2 -9.61 12.13 -8.84
N THR A 3 -8.64 11.31 -9.26
CA THR A 3 -8.62 10.66 -10.59
C THR A 3 -8.69 9.14 -10.42
N GLU A 4 -9.42 8.47 -11.30
CA GLU A 4 -9.59 7.01 -11.29
C GLU A 4 -9.11 6.38 -12.60
N ARG A 5 -8.51 5.19 -12.50
CA ARG A 5 -8.15 4.39 -13.67
C ARG A 5 -8.13 2.89 -13.36
N SER A 6 -8.57 2.06 -14.30
CA SER A 6 -8.45 0.60 -14.19
C SER A 6 -7.09 0.11 -14.70
N ILE A 7 -6.44 -0.78 -13.96
CA ILE A 7 -5.16 -1.42 -14.30
C ILE A 7 -5.22 -2.90 -13.93
N ALA A 8 -5.03 -3.78 -14.93
CA ALA A 8 -5.22 -5.22 -14.73
C ALA A 8 -6.59 -5.51 -14.08
N ASN A 9 -6.60 -6.13 -12.90
CA ASN A 9 -7.77 -6.43 -12.09
C ASN A 9 -7.95 -5.45 -10.91
N HIS A 10 -7.25 -4.31 -10.93
CA HIS A 10 -7.27 -3.29 -9.90
C HIS A 10 -7.83 -1.97 -10.44
N THR A 11 -8.22 -1.10 -9.52
CA THR A 11 -8.57 0.29 -9.77
C THR A 11 -7.59 1.16 -8.98
N ALA A 12 -6.95 2.09 -9.66
CA ALA A 12 -6.16 3.14 -9.05
C ALA A 12 -7.02 4.36 -8.76
N LEU A 13 -6.94 4.88 -7.54
CA LEU A 13 -7.51 6.16 -7.11
C LEU A 13 -6.37 7.07 -6.67
N ILE A 14 -6.40 8.32 -7.10
CA ILE A 14 -5.26 9.24 -6.97
C ILE A 14 -5.77 10.59 -6.53
N TRP A 15 -5.24 11.08 -5.42
CA TRP A 15 -5.54 12.40 -4.87
C TRP A 15 -4.38 13.34 -5.18
N LYS A 16 -4.68 14.44 -5.87
CA LYS A 16 -3.74 15.52 -6.20
C LYS A 16 -4.21 16.85 -5.62
N ASP A 17 -3.27 17.79 -5.47
CA ASP A 17 -3.48 19.19 -5.05
C ASP A 17 -3.80 19.38 -3.56
N LYS A 18 -4.43 20.51 -3.17
CA LYS A 18 -4.66 20.92 -1.77
C LYS A 18 -5.63 20.03 -0.98
N HIS A 19 -6.15 18.95 -1.57
CA HIS A 19 -7.15 18.04 -0.99
C HIS A 19 -6.63 16.60 -1.09
N ILE A 20 -5.43 16.39 -0.58
CA ILE A 20 -4.85 15.07 -0.40
C ILE A 20 -5.26 14.61 1.02
N PRO A 21 -6.05 13.54 1.16
CA PRO A 21 -6.31 12.95 2.47
C PRO A 21 -5.00 12.42 3.01
N ASP A 22 -4.71 12.59 4.29
CA ASP A 22 -3.55 11.94 4.89
C ASP A 22 -3.73 10.41 4.87
N SER A 23 -2.62 9.69 4.70
CA SER A 23 -2.63 8.23 4.63
C SER A 23 -3.19 7.59 5.90
N HIS A 24 -2.99 8.20 7.06
CA HIS A 24 -3.60 7.76 8.32
C HIS A 24 -5.13 7.83 8.29
N SER A 25 -5.72 8.90 7.77
CA SER A 25 -7.17 9.01 7.56
C SER A 25 -7.68 7.95 6.58
N LEU A 26 -6.94 7.67 5.50
CA LEU A 26 -7.31 6.60 4.57
C LEU A 26 -7.32 5.24 5.26
N ILE A 27 -6.23 4.89 5.96
CA ILE A 27 -6.06 3.63 6.68
C ILE A 27 -7.15 3.50 7.74
N SER A 28 -7.40 4.55 8.52
CA SER A 28 -8.45 4.58 9.55
C SER A 28 -9.83 4.27 8.97
N ALA A 29 -10.15 4.84 7.81
CA ALA A 29 -11.42 4.56 7.14
C ALA A 29 -11.52 3.08 6.74
N ILE A 30 -10.46 2.53 6.13
CA ILE A 30 -10.48 1.18 5.56
C ILE A 30 -10.10 0.07 6.56
N PHE A 31 -9.68 0.41 7.78
CA PHE A 31 -9.08 -0.53 8.73
C PHE A 31 -9.95 -1.77 8.97
N SER A 32 -11.24 -1.59 9.22
CA SER A 32 -12.19 -2.70 9.42
C SER A 32 -12.28 -3.69 8.25
N MET A 33 -11.86 -3.28 7.05
CA MET A 33 -11.88 -4.10 5.83
C MET A 33 -10.54 -4.80 5.54
N VAL A 34 -9.48 -4.37 6.24
CA VAL A 34 -8.13 -4.93 6.11
C VAL A 34 -7.61 -5.54 7.40
N GLN A 35 -8.34 -5.43 8.50
CA GLN A 35 -8.07 -6.19 9.71
C GLN A 35 -8.09 -7.68 9.41
N GLY A 36 -7.11 -8.41 9.94
CA GLY A 36 -6.87 -9.82 9.67
C GLY A 36 -6.05 -10.11 8.40
N ASN A 37 -5.80 -9.11 7.55
CA ASN A 37 -4.90 -9.27 6.40
C ASN A 37 -3.43 -9.21 6.84
N ALA A 38 -2.55 -9.77 6.02
CA ALA A 38 -1.14 -9.44 6.11
C ALA A 38 -0.86 -8.02 5.60
N LEU A 39 0.08 -7.32 6.21
CA LEU A 39 0.54 -6.00 5.79
C LEU A 39 2.04 -6.06 5.50
N ALA A 40 2.44 -5.71 4.28
CA ALA A 40 3.82 -5.41 3.96
C ALA A 40 4.05 -3.89 4.00
N VAL A 41 5.17 -3.50 4.62
CA VAL A 41 5.57 -2.11 4.84
C VAL A 41 6.92 -1.88 4.18
N LEU A 42 6.99 -0.83 3.35
CA LEU A 42 8.25 -0.32 2.80
C LEU A 42 8.42 1.17 3.14
N SER A 43 9.64 1.52 3.54
CA SER A 43 10.05 2.88 3.90
C SER A 43 10.71 3.63 2.73
N PHE A 44 10.65 4.97 2.80
CA PHE A 44 11.24 5.91 1.84
C PHE A 44 12.77 5.82 1.75
N ASP A 45 13.41 5.61 2.90
CA ASP A 45 14.85 5.53 3.03
C ASP A 45 15.34 4.21 2.39
N SER A 46 16.44 4.30 1.63
CA SER A 46 17.29 3.19 1.20
C SER A 46 17.59 2.10 2.24
N ALA A 47 17.39 2.38 3.53
CA ALA A 47 17.44 1.43 4.62
C ALA A 47 16.12 0.62 4.69
N PRO A 48 16.18 -0.71 4.62
CA PRO A 48 15.02 -1.55 4.87
C PRO A 48 14.43 -1.23 6.23
N PHE A 49 13.13 -0.92 6.28
CA PHE A 49 12.38 -0.99 7.53
C PHE A 49 12.46 -2.43 8.02
N ARG A 50 13.08 -2.63 9.19
CA ARG A 50 13.29 -3.97 9.76
C ARG A 50 12.53 -4.07 11.06
N PRO A 51 11.83 -5.19 11.31
CA PRO A 51 11.14 -5.36 12.57
C PRO A 51 12.12 -5.33 13.74
N SER A 52 11.73 -4.70 14.85
CA SER A 52 12.41 -4.80 16.14
C SER A 52 12.37 -6.23 16.67
N ASP A 53 13.11 -6.51 17.75
CA ASP A 53 13.03 -7.84 18.37
C ASP A 53 11.65 -8.08 18.99
N GLU A 54 11.00 -7.04 19.56
CA GLU A 54 9.62 -7.16 20.04
C GLU A 54 8.63 -7.44 18.90
N GLU A 55 8.79 -6.79 17.74
CA GLU A 55 7.92 -7.03 16.58
C GLU A 55 8.12 -8.45 16.02
N LYS A 56 9.36 -8.96 16.01
CA LYS A 56 9.62 -10.37 15.64
C LYS A 56 8.98 -11.36 16.60
N GLU A 57 8.97 -11.07 17.90
CA GLU A 57 8.27 -11.89 18.90
C GLU A 57 6.75 -11.90 18.65
N GLN A 58 6.21 -10.83 18.07
CA GLN A 58 4.82 -10.73 17.62
C GLN A 58 4.59 -11.38 16.23
N GLY A 59 5.61 -12.04 15.68
CA GLY A 59 5.52 -12.77 14.42
C GLY A 59 5.80 -11.94 13.17
N TRP A 60 6.27 -10.70 13.30
CA TRP A 60 6.68 -9.93 12.14
C TRP A 60 7.88 -10.60 11.48
N THR A 61 7.90 -10.57 10.16
CA THR A 61 8.98 -11.16 9.34
C THR A 61 9.54 -10.13 8.38
N THR A 62 10.69 -10.43 7.79
CA THR A 62 11.23 -9.66 6.67
C THR A 62 11.09 -10.48 5.41
N VAL A 63 10.41 -9.93 4.41
CA VAL A 63 10.37 -10.49 3.06
C VAL A 63 11.11 -9.51 2.16
N GLU A 64 12.30 -9.93 1.71
CA GLU A 64 13.24 -9.09 0.96
C GLU A 64 13.62 -7.79 1.70
N LYS A 65 13.05 -6.64 1.28
CA LYS A 65 13.29 -5.31 1.86
C LYS A 65 12.12 -4.79 2.69
N ALA A 66 11.03 -5.55 2.79
CA ALA A 66 9.83 -5.12 3.52
C ALA A 66 9.72 -5.82 4.87
N SER A 67 9.24 -5.09 5.87
CA SER A 67 8.66 -5.72 7.07
C SER A 67 7.26 -6.21 6.74
N VAL A 68 6.95 -7.42 7.18
CA VAL A 68 5.64 -8.03 6.98
C VAL A 68 5.02 -8.38 8.32
N ILE A 69 3.86 -7.80 8.56
CA ILE A 69 2.93 -8.18 9.62
C ILE A 69 2.09 -9.33 9.06
N PRO A 70 2.17 -10.55 9.62
CA PRO A 70 1.43 -11.70 9.08
C PRO A 70 -0.08 -11.56 9.23
N THR A 71 -0.53 -10.86 10.28
CA THR A 71 -1.95 -10.62 10.57
C THR A 71 -2.09 -9.28 11.28
N LEU A 72 -2.77 -8.34 10.64
CA LEU A 72 -3.01 -7.01 11.19
C LEU A 72 -4.20 -7.04 12.16
N GLU A 73 -3.94 -6.88 13.44
CA GLU A 73 -4.94 -6.98 14.50
C GLU A 73 -5.47 -5.60 14.93
N THR A 74 -4.57 -4.62 15.05
CA THR A 74 -4.90 -3.26 15.50
C THR A 74 -4.33 -2.21 14.55
N ILE A 75 -4.94 -1.02 14.52
CA ILE A 75 -4.47 0.07 13.67
C ILE A 75 -3.08 0.58 14.10
N ASP A 76 -2.76 0.46 15.39
CA ASP A 76 -1.48 0.89 15.96
C ASP A 76 -0.28 0.08 15.45
N GLN A 77 -0.53 -1.12 14.89
CA GLN A 77 0.49 -1.93 14.23
C GLN A 77 0.87 -1.38 12.86
N VAL A 78 0.05 -0.50 12.25
CA VAL A 78 0.41 0.12 10.98
C VAL A 78 1.48 1.19 11.28
N PRO A 79 2.71 1.06 10.78
CA PRO A 79 3.74 2.04 11.04
C PRO A 79 3.44 3.29 10.21
N LEU A 80 2.87 4.30 10.87
CA LEU A 80 2.41 5.53 10.22
C LEU A 80 3.51 6.58 10.02
N ALA A 81 4.65 6.41 10.69
CA ALA A 81 5.83 7.25 10.51
C ALA A 81 6.77 6.60 9.48
N ASP A 82 7.33 7.42 8.58
CA ASP A 82 8.42 7.05 7.66
C ASP A 82 8.11 5.96 6.61
N PHE A 83 6.84 5.56 6.45
CA PHE A 83 6.41 4.65 5.39
C PHE A 83 6.10 5.40 4.10
N THR A 84 6.33 4.73 2.97
CA THR A 84 5.94 5.21 1.64
C THR A 84 5.01 4.27 0.94
N GLU A 85 5.04 2.99 1.31
CA GLU A 85 4.20 1.98 0.67
C GLU A 85 3.66 0.97 1.68
N LEU A 86 2.35 0.79 1.63
CA LEU A 86 1.64 -0.22 2.39
C LEU A 86 0.91 -1.15 1.43
N MET A 87 1.17 -2.44 1.53
CA MET A 87 0.47 -3.45 0.73
C MET A 87 -0.25 -4.44 1.64
N PHE A 88 -1.56 -4.50 1.49
CA PHE A 88 -2.42 -5.43 2.21
C PHE A 88 -2.67 -6.67 1.36
N PHE A 89 -2.49 -7.84 1.96
CA PHE A 89 -2.68 -9.14 1.33
C PHE A 89 -3.64 -10.00 2.15
N GLU A 90 -4.47 -10.80 1.49
CA GLU A 90 -5.34 -11.77 2.19
C GLU A 90 -4.52 -12.79 3.00
N THR A 91 -3.30 -13.09 2.56
CA THR A 91 -2.32 -13.93 3.25
C THR A 91 -0.92 -13.35 3.08
N GLN A 92 0.01 -13.66 3.97
CA GLN A 92 1.40 -13.23 3.85
C GLN A 92 1.98 -13.58 2.47
N PRO A 93 2.61 -12.62 1.75
CA PRO A 93 3.25 -12.88 0.47
C PRO A 93 4.61 -13.57 0.64
N ASP A 94 4.96 -14.47 -0.28
CA ASP A 94 6.26 -15.14 -0.31
C ASP A 94 7.38 -14.26 -0.89
N THR A 95 7.00 -13.32 -1.75
CA THR A 95 7.90 -12.41 -2.47
C THR A 95 7.27 -11.03 -2.56
N LEU A 96 8.07 -9.98 -2.55
CA LEU A 96 7.61 -8.60 -2.70
C LEU A 96 8.46 -7.89 -3.75
N PRO A 97 7.90 -6.99 -4.57
CA PRO A 97 8.69 -6.21 -5.49
C PRO A 97 9.54 -5.18 -4.74
N GLU A 98 10.56 -4.65 -5.41
CA GLU A 98 11.20 -3.43 -4.94
C GLU A 98 10.19 -2.27 -4.85
N PRO A 99 10.34 -1.36 -3.87
CA PRO A 99 9.43 -0.22 -3.70
C PRO A 99 9.34 0.63 -4.98
N LEU A 100 8.10 0.96 -5.39
CA LEU A 100 7.78 1.87 -6.49
C LEU A 100 8.11 3.34 -6.21
N VAL A 101 8.22 3.77 -4.95
CA VAL A 101 8.46 5.18 -4.62
C VAL A 101 9.81 5.68 -5.15
N ASN A 102 10.73 4.75 -5.46
CA ASN A 102 12.00 5.03 -6.11
C ASN A 102 11.90 5.18 -7.64
N GLU A 103 10.73 4.94 -8.25
CA GLU A 103 10.52 5.05 -9.70
C GLU A 103 10.15 6.48 -10.16
N HIS A 104 10.93 7.47 -9.71
CA HIS A 104 11.00 8.82 -10.31
C HIS A 104 9.65 9.51 -10.61
N GLY A 105 8.76 9.60 -9.63
CA GLY A 105 7.46 10.25 -9.84
C GLY A 105 6.44 9.33 -10.49
N PHE A 106 6.38 8.08 -10.00
CA PHE A 106 5.30 7.16 -10.34
C PHE A 106 3.96 7.85 -10.14
N ASP A 107 3.29 8.09 -11.27
CA ASP A 107 1.97 8.70 -11.32
C ASP A 107 1.05 7.72 -12.04
N PRO A 108 0.15 7.04 -11.31
CA PRO A 108 -0.74 6.07 -11.91
C PRO A 108 -1.79 6.74 -12.84
N THR A 109 -1.82 8.07 -13.00
CA THR A 109 -2.66 8.73 -14.02
C THR A 109 -2.03 8.77 -15.40
N VAL A 110 -0.70 8.81 -15.54
CA VAL A 110 -0.07 8.97 -16.86
C VAL A 110 -0.20 7.71 -17.71
N ALA A 111 -0.42 7.89 -19.02
CA ALA A 111 -0.76 6.81 -19.95
C ALA A 111 0.32 5.72 -20.05
N ASN A 112 1.58 6.06 -19.74
CA ASN A 112 2.73 5.16 -19.78
C ASN A 112 2.88 4.42 -18.46
N TRP A 113 1.99 3.46 -18.23
CA TRP A 113 2.28 2.42 -17.25
C TRP A 113 3.47 1.64 -17.76
N ASP A 114 4.48 1.51 -16.91
CA ASP A 114 5.51 0.53 -17.20
C ASP A 114 4.83 -0.85 -17.19
N ALA A 115 5.03 -1.64 -18.25
CA ALA A 115 4.60 -3.04 -18.28
C ALA A 115 5.08 -3.78 -17.00
N HIS A 116 6.18 -3.30 -16.42
CA HIS A 116 6.69 -3.70 -15.12
C HIS A 116 5.63 -3.62 -14.01
N ILE A 117 4.88 -2.53 -13.87
CA ILE A 117 3.91 -2.36 -12.76
C ILE A 117 2.72 -3.30 -12.92
N ILE A 118 2.25 -3.48 -14.16
CA ILE A 118 1.20 -4.47 -14.45
C ILE A 118 1.67 -5.87 -14.11
N LEU A 119 2.92 -6.21 -14.45
CA LEU A 119 3.52 -7.50 -14.11
C LEU A 119 3.67 -7.67 -12.60
N ARG A 120 4.06 -6.62 -11.86
CA ARG A 120 4.12 -6.63 -10.39
C ARG A 120 2.76 -6.85 -9.76
N LEU A 121 1.75 -6.06 -10.15
CA LEU A 121 0.38 -6.23 -9.64
C LEU A 121 -0.14 -7.64 -9.89
N ARG A 122 0.22 -8.27 -11.01
CA ARG A 122 -0.13 -9.66 -11.30
C ARG A 122 0.67 -10.67 -10.47
N SER A 123 1.94 -10.40 -10.18
CA SER A 123 2.80 -11.34 -9.45
C SER A 123 2.48 -11.37 -7.96
N ILE A 124 2.24 -10.21 -7.34
CA ILE A 124 1.96 -10.11 -5.91
C ILE A 124 0.46 -9.97 -5.58
N ASN A 125 -0.37 -9.52 -6.52
CA ASN A 125 -1.83 -9.45 -6.42
C ASN A 125 -2.36 -8.89 -5.07
N PRO A 126 -1.86 -7.73 -4.60
CA PRO A 126 -2.29 -7.15 -3.33
C PRO A 126 -3.78 -6.87 -3.36
N LYS A 127 -4.43 -6.97 -2.20
CA LYS A 127 -5.83 -6.55 -2.02
C LYS A 127 -5.95 -5.03 -2.17
N LEU A 128 -5.02 -4.32 -1.52
CA LEU A 128 -4.89 -2.87 -1.52
C LEU A 128 -3.40 -2.52 -1.45
N TRP A 129 -2.97 -1.56 -2.24
CA TRP A 129 -1.66 -0.94 -2.17
C TRP A 129 -1.85 0.55 -1.99
N ILE A 130 -1.29 1.14 -0.94
CA ILE A 130 -1.27 2.57 -0.66
C ILE A 130 0.15 3.06 -0.92
N LEU A 131 0.25 4.15 -1.69
CA LEU A 131 1.48 4.84 -2.01
C LEU A 131 1.36 6.26 -1.47
N ASP A 132 2.24 6.61 -0.55
CA ASP A 132 2.31 7.91 0.11
C ASP A 132 3.62 8.61 -0.28
N GLY A 133 3.50 9.75 -0.97
CA GLY A 133 4.61 10.51 -1.53
C GLY A 133 4.13 11.93 -1.88
N ASP A 134 4.62 12.52 -2.98
CA ASP A 134 4.16 13.84 -3.43
C ASP A 134 2.65 13.88 -3.76
N THR A 135 2.06 12.70 -3.99
CA THR A 135 0.62 12.45 -4.10
C THR A 135 0.29 11.20 -3.32
N ILE A 136 -0.97 11.06 -2.88
CA ILE A 136 -1.45 9.79 -2.35
C ILE A 136 -2.20 9.05 -3.45
N SER A 137 -1.81 7.79 -3.64
CA SER A 137 -2.42 6.88 -4.60
C SER A 137 -2.76 5.55 -3.92
N THR A 138 -3.89 4.97 -4.30
CA THR A 138 -4.25 3.61 -3.91
C THR A 138 -4.49 2.75 -5.13
N ILE A 139 -4.01 1.51 -5.15
CA ILE A 139 -4.31 0.50 -6.17
C ILE A 139 -5.04 -0.65 -5.48
N CYS A 140 -6.32 -0.85 -5.80
CA CYS A 140 -7.17 -1.76 -5.04
C CYS A 140 -8.02 -2.64 -5.95
N ARG A 141 -8.16 -3.92 -5.58
CA ARG A 141 -9.06 -4.88 -6.26
C ARG A 141 -10.35 -5.16 -5.50
N ASP A 142 -10.43 -4.74 -4.23
CA ASP A 142 -11.60 -4.97 -3.38
C ASP A 142 -12.66 -3.88 -3.62
N ALA A 143 -13.84 -4.29 -4.06
CA ALA A 143 -14.92 -3.37 -4.41
C ALA A 143 -15.45 -2.57 -3.21
N GLY A 144 -15.47 -3.16 -2.01
CA GLY A 144 -15.94 -2.49 -0.81
C GLY A 144 -14.96 -1.42 -0.34
N ILE A 145 -13.65 -1.74 -0.37
CA ILE A 145 -12.59 -0.76 -0.09
C ILE A 145 -12.66 0.39 -1.10
N LEU A 146 -12.79 0.08 -2.39
CA LEU A 146 -12.91 1.11 -3.44
C LEU A 146 -14.11 2.03 -3.24
N GLN A 147 -15.27 1.48 -2.85
CA GLN A 147 -16.46 2.28 -2.57
C GLN A 147 -16.22 3.26 -1.43
N LEU A 148 -15.56 2.82 -0.36
CA LEU A 148 -15.23 3.67 0.78
C LEU A 148 -14.21 4.75 0.40
N LEU A 149 -13.13 4.38 -0.30
CA LEU A 149 -12.10 5.33 -0.74
C LEU A 149 -12.66 6.43 -1.65
N ARG A 150 -13.60 6.10 -2.55
CA ARG A 150 -14.30 7.09 -3.39
C ARG A 150 -15.15 8.10 -2.61
N SER A 151 -15.52 7.79 -1.38
CA SER A 151 -16.30 8.70 -0.54
C SER A 151 -15.44 9.76 0.17
N ILE A 152 -14.11 9.55 0.19
CA ILE A 152 -13.15 10.44 0.84
C ILE A 152 -12.78 11.57 -0.12
N ARG A 153 -13.07 12.81 0.28
CA ARG A 153 -12.88 14.03 -0.53
C ARG A 153 -11.62 14.80 -0.18
#